data_AF-A0A6J1IJT4-F1
#
_entry.id   AF-A0A6J1IJT4-F1
#
_cell.length_a   1.000
_cell.length_b   1.000
_cell.length_c   1.000
_cell.angle_alpha   90.00
_cell.angle_beta   90.00
_cell.angle_gamma   90.00
#
_symmetry.space_group_name_H-M   'P 1'
#
loop_
_entity.id
_entity.type
_entity.pdbx_description
1 polymer ?
#
loop_
_entity_poly.entity_id
_entity_poly.type
_entity_poly.pdbx_seq_one_letter_code
_entity_poly.pdbx_strand_id
1 'polypeptide(L)'
;MENLGNDFLDYLVDDYYDVDNFDDDSFFGDDEAQRNSDAESVDDDFEEDFEMLRQSKSRTDTSALEARNGKDIQGIPWERLHFTREKCRETRLKQYKNYENLSRPREDLEKECLQVEMGHAFYNFQFNTRLVKSTIVHFQLRNLLWATSKHDVYLMQNYSVLHWSSLLRRSKEVLNVAKPVVPTLKLPGLMSQPLSRVQISTMAVKENLIVAGGFQGELICKYLNHPEVAFCTKITANDNAITNAVDIYRDSTGGTRIMTANNDAKVRIYDAENFSSLGCFPFDWSVNNTSVSPDGKLLAVLGDSPGCLITDANSGRAIGCLQGHLDYSFTSAWHPNGHILATGNQDTTCRLWDVRKMSESMAVLKGRMGAIRAVKFSSDGRFVAMAEPADFVHIFDSQSGYIEGQEIDMFGEIAGICFSPDAESLFVGVSDRTYGSLLEFNRRRDNKYLDSMI
;
A
#
# COMPACT_ATOMS: atom_id res chain seq x y z
N MET A 1 20.96 28.72 27.39
CA MET A 1 22.13 28.11 26.73
C MET A 1 21.66 26.78 26.19
N GLU A 2 21.42 26.55 24.92
CA GLU A 2 21.43 27.34 23.69
C GLU A 2 20.44 26.58 22.79
N ASN A 3 19.53 27.31 22.14
CA ASN A 3 18.62 26.79 21.11
C ASN A 3 19.47 26.22 19.96
N LEU A 4 19.52 24.90 19.82
CA LEU A 4 20.01 24.22 18.62
C LEU A 4 18.80 23.82 17.80
N GLY A 5 18.68 24.46 16.63
CA GLY A 5 17.57 24.38 15.70
C GLY A 5 17.20 22.95 15.31
N ASN A 6 15.90 22.75 15.25
CA ASN A 6 15.20 21.48 15.16
C ASN A 6 14.90 21.11 13.69
N ASP A 7 15.85 21.39 12.79
CA ASP A 7 15.72 21.31 11.32
C ASP A 7 15.69 19.87 10.75
N PHE A 8 15.23 18.87 11.52
CA PHE A 8 14.94 17.52 10.99
C PHE A 8 13.70 16.92 11.65
N LEU A 9 13.44 17.30 12.91
CA LEU A 9 12.24 16.92 13.65
C LEU A 9 11.06 17.84 13.34
N ASP A 10 11.27 19.15 13.13
CA ASP A 10 10.19 20.06 12.69
C ASP A 10 9.72 19.70 11.26
N TYR A 11 10.63 19.27 10.37
CA TYR A 11 10.24 18.80 9.03
C TYR A 11 9.48 17.46 8.99
N LEU A 12 9.44 16.74 10.11
CA LEU A 12 8.69 15.48 10.24
C LEU A 12 7.41 15.63 11.08
N VAL A 13 7.20 16.77 11.76
CA VAL A 13 6.10 16.96 12.71
C VAL A 13 5.23 18.21 12.40
N ASP A 14 5.76 19.28 11.79
CA ASP A 14 5.07 20.60 11.82
C ASP A 14 4.16 20.96 10.62
N ASP A 15 4.00 20.13 9.60
CA ASP A 15 3.06 20.44 8.49
C ASP A 15 1.72 19.66 8.54
N TYR A 16 1.39 18.98 9.64
CA TYR A 16 0.31 17.98 9.64
C TYR A 16 -1.02 18.39 10.29
N TYR A 17 -1.22 19.69 10.57
CA TYR A 17 -2.51 20.24 11.00
C TYR A 17 -2.74 21.66 10.46
N ASP A 18 -3.08 21.77 9.18
CA ASP A 18 -3.95 22.84 8.67
C ASP A 18 -4.64 22.32 7.41
N VAL A 19 -5.72 21.57 7.62
CA VAL A 19 -6.73 21.31 6.59
C VAL A 19 -7.96 22.13 6.97
N ASP A 20 -7.79 23.45 7.01
CA ASP A 20 -8.88 24.40 6.92
C ASP A 20 -8.33 25.65 6.21
N ASN A 21 -8.96 26.01 5.08
CA ASN A 21 -8.69 27.17 4.21
C ASN A 21 -7.52 27.07 3.23
N PHE A 22 -7.74 26.41 2.08
CA PHE A 22 -7.12 26.85 0.82
C PHE A 22 -8.03 27.89 0.17
N ASP A 23 -7.91 29.14 0.62
CA ASP A 23 -8.34 30.28 -0.18
C ASP A 23 -7.32 30.56 -1.28
N ASP A 24 -7.88 30.97 -2.41
CA ASP A 24 -7.31 31.37 -3.68
C ASP A 24 -6.13 32.34 -3.51
N ASP A 25 -4.96 32.03 -4.08
CA ASP A 25 -4.02 33.08 -4.47
C ASP A 25 -3.19 32.68 -5.69
N SER A 26 -3.59 33.30 -6.80
CA SER A 26 -2.91 33.41 -8.07
C SER A 26 -1.57 34.13 -7.93
N PHE A 27 -0.48 33.54 -8.41
CA PHE A 27 0.71 34.29 -8.82
C PHE A 27 1.16 33.83 -10.21
N PHE A 28 0.63 34.52 -11.22
CA PHE A 28 1.23 34.60 -12.54
C PHE A 28 2.38 35.61 -12.48
N GLY A 29 3.58 35.17 -12.85
CA GLY A 29 4.72 36.04 -13.17
C GLY A 29 5.19 35.68 -14.57
N ASP A 30 4.89 36.57 -15.52
CA ASP A 30 5.39 36.54 -16.89
C ASP A 30 6.92 36.65 -16.90
N ASP A 31 7.58 35.81 -17.70
CA ASP A 31 8.90 36.13 -18.24
C ASP A 31 8.92 35.82 -19.74
N GLU A 32 8.98 36.89 -20.53
CA GLU A 32 9.04 36.91 -21.99
C GLU A 32 10.36 36.31 -22.49
N ALA A 33 10.28 35.21 -23.25
CA ALA A 33 11.42 34.68 -23.99
C ALA A 33 11.52 35.33 -25.38
N GLN A 34 12.51 36.21 -25.56
CA GLN A 34 12.95 36.67 -26.87
C GLN A 34 13.61 35.53 -27.65
N ARG A 35 13.11 35.33 -28.88
CA ARG A 35 13.71 34.47 -29.90
C ARG A 35 15.04 35.06 -30.36
N ASN A 36 16.09 34.24 -30.40
CA ASN A 36 17.10 34.33 -31.44
C ASN A 36 17.49 32.93 -31.91
N SER A 37 17.39 32.77 -33.21
CA SER A 37 17.97 31.69 -34.01
C SER A 37 19.49 31.75 -33.91
N ASP A 38 20.13 30.60 -33.77
CA ASP A 38 21.27 30.21 -34.61
C ASP A 38 21.50 28.70 -34.43
N ALA A 39 21.66 28.02 -35.56
CA ALA A 39 21.93 26.60 -35.66
C ALA A 39 23.43 26.44 -35.91
N GLU A 40 24.18 25.81 -34.99
CA GLU A 40 25.38 25.04 -35.29
C GLU A 40 25.61 23.93 -34.23
N SER A 41 26.27 22.88 -34.71
CA SER A 41 26.55 21.56 -34.16
C SER A 41 27.12 21.46 -32.73
N VAL A 42 26.56 20.55 -31.92
CA VAL A 42 27.29 19.80 -30.87
C VAL A 42 26.63 18.42 -30.69
N ASP A 43 27.22 17.39 -31.30
CA ASP A 43 27.04 15.97 -30.92
C ASP A 43 28.31 15.57 -30.16
N ASP A 44 28.20 15.35 -28.84
CA ASP A 44 28.95 14.37 -28.01
C ASP A 44 28.75 14.60 -26.49
N ASP A 45 28.27 15.77 -26.05
CA ASP A 45 28.10 16.07 -24.61
C ASP A 45 26.81 15.52 -23.97
N PHE A 46 25.85 15.04 -24.77
CA PHE A 46 24.55 14.56 -24.26
C PHE A 46 24.61 13.17 -23.61
N GLU A 47 25.57 12.31 -23.99
CA GLU A 47 25.71 10.97 -23.39
C GLU A 47 26.45 11.00 -22.04
N GLU A 48 27.49 11.84 -21.90
CA GLU A 48 28.21 12.00 -20.63
C GLU A 48 27.33 12.63 -19.54
N ASP A 49 26.50 13.61 -19.88
CA ASP A 49 25.53 14.21 -18.94
C ASP A 49 24.48 13.19 -18.48
N PHE A 50 24.04 12.29 -19.37
CA PHE A 50 23.09 11.23 -19.02
C PHE A 50 23.72 10.14 -18.14
N GLU A 51 25.00 9.81 -18.36
CA GLU A 51 25.76 8.93 -17.49
C GLU A 51 26.06 9.55 -16.13
N MET A 52 26.41 10.84 -16.07
CA MET A 52 26.59 11.60 -14.81
C MET A 52 25.27 11.74 -14.02
N LEU A 53 24.14 11.93 -14.69
CA LEU A 53 22.81 11.90 -14.06
C LEU A 53 22.41 10.49 -13.61
N ARG A 54 22.75 9.43 -14.35
CA ARG A 54 22.58 8.04 -13.88
C ARG A 54 23.50 7.73 -12.70
N GLN A 55 24.73 8.21 -12.70
CA GLN A 55 25.69 8.00 -11.62
C GLN A 55 25.28 8.79 -10.36
N SER A 56 24.84 10.05 -10.49
CA SER A 56 24.34 10.85 -9.38
C SER A 56 23.00 10.34 -8.83
N LYS A 57 22.10 9.81 -9.68
CA LYS A 57 20.87 9.12 -9.27
C LYS A 57 21.15 7.74 -8.65
N SER A 58 22.10 6.96 -9.17
CA SER A 58 22.49 5.66 -8.61
C SER A 58 23.20 5.76 -7.26
N ARG A 59 23.87 6.91 -6.99
CA ARG A 59 24.48 7.19 -5.68
C ARG A 59 23.47 7.20 -4.53
N THR A 60 22.20 7.32 -4.87
CA THR A 60 21.13 7.40 -3.88
C THR A 60 20.52 6.04 -3.51
N ASP A 61 20.68 5.04 -4.36
CA ASP A 61 20.15 3.69 -4.17
C ASP A 61 21.06 2.88 -3.23
N THR A 62 20.53 1.79 -2.67
CA THR A 62 21.30 0.86 -1.84
C THR A 62 21.14 -0.56 -2.34
N SER A 63 22.26 -1.21 -2.66
CA SER A 63 22.31 -2.63 -3.01
C SER A 63 22.44 -3.53 -1.77
N ALA A 64 22.05 -4.81 -1.90
CA ALA A 64 22.27 -5.79 -0.85
C ALA A 64 23.74 -5.96 -0.44
N LEU A 65 24.70 -5.70 -1.33
CA LEU A 65 26.13 -5.76 -1.00
C LEU A 65 26.54 -4.60 -0.09
N GLU A 66 26.15 -3.37 -0.45
CA GLU A 66 26.42 -2.20 0.37
C GLU A 66 25.75 -2.29 1.74
N ALA A 67 24.49 -2.77 1.79
CA ALA A 67 23.77 -2.96 3.04
C ALA A 67 24.46 -3.98 3.96
N ARG A 68 24.94 -5.10 3.40
CA ARG A 68 25.74 -6.08 4.15
C ARG A 68 27.08 -5.51 4.63
N ASN A 69 27.61 -4.50 3.96
CA ASN A 69 28.81 -3.77 4.35
C ASN A 69 28.53 -2.61 5.33
N GLY A 70 27.29 -2.50 5.85
CA GLY A 70 26.93 -1.53 6.89
C GLY A 70 26.27 -0.25 6.37
N LYS A 71 26.03 -0.10 5.05
CA LYS A 71 25.20 1.00 4.53
C LYS A 71 23.75 0.80 4.98
N ASP A 72 23.08 1.87 5.38
CA ASP A 72 21.65 1.81 5.70
C ASP A 72 20.83 1.37 4.47
N ILE A 73 19.81 0.52 4.67
CA ILE A 73 19.01 -0.05 3.58
C ILE A 73 18.26 1.02 2.77
N GLN A 74 17.91 2.15 3.38
CA GLN A 74 17.30 3.31 2.71
C GLN A 74 18.35 4.32 2.21
N GLY A 75 19.63 4.09 2.55
CA GLY A 75 20.73 4.99 2.22
C GLY A 75 20.77 6.24 3.09
N ILE A 76 20.20 6.18 4.30
CA ILE A 76 20.28 7.27 5.28
C ILE A 76 21.74 7.39 5.77
N PRO A 77 22.42 8.53 5.58
CA PRO A 77 23.82 8.70 5.96
C PRO A 77 23.92 9.08 7.44
N TRP A 78 23.65 8.12 8.33
CA TRP A 78 23.65 8.31 9.79
C TRP A 78 24.94 8.95 10.31
N GLU A 79 26.09 8.65 9.69
CA GLU A 79 27.38 9.22 10.03
C GLU A 79 27.51 10.73 9.75
N ARG A 80 26.63 11.30 8.92
CA ARG A 80 26.58 12.73 8.61
C ARG A 80 25.53 13.49 9.42
N LEU A 81 24.68 12.78 10.16
CA LEU A 81 23.61 13.36 10.97
C LEU A 81 24.07 13.60 12.41
N HIS A 82 23.43 14.54 13.09
CA HIS A 82 23.73 14.88 14.50
C HIS A 82 23.18 13.86 15.52
N PHE A 83 22.58 12.77 15.06
CA PHE A 83 21.98 11.72 15.89
C PHE A 83 22.18 10.35 15.25
N THR A 84 22.26 9.32 16.08
CA THR A 84 22.39 7.94 15.61
C THR A 84 21.02 7.35 15.22
N ARG A 85 21.05 6.24 14.47
CA ARG A 85 19.86 5.48 14.10
C ARG A 85 19.05 5.05 15.34
N GLU A 86 19.74 4.58 16.39
CA GLU A 86 19.13 4.11 17.63
C GLU A 86 18.42 5.25 18.36
N LYS A 87 19.09 6.41 18.50
CA LYS A 87 18.50 7.59 19.13
C LYS A 87 17.28 8.07 18.34
N CYS A 88 17.34 8.06 17.01
CA CYS A 88 16.19 8.38 16.17
C CYS A 88 15.02 7.42 16.43
N ARG A 89 15.29 6.11 16.43
CA ARG A 89 14.29 5.05 16.70
C ARG A 89 13.66 5.19 18.10
N GLU A 90 14.46 5.46 19.12
CA GLU A 90 13.95 5.70 20.48
C GLU A 90 13.03 6.91 20.55
N THR A 91 13.45 8.04 19.97
CA THR A 91 12.62 9.25 19.89
C THR A 91 11.33 8.98 19.14
N ARG A 92 11.41 8.26 18.02
CA ARG A 92 10.27 7.91 17.17
C ARG A 92 9.23 7.09 17.95
N LEU A 93 9.64 6.06 18.67
CA LEU A 93 8.75 5.24 19.50
C LEU A 93 8.13 6.02 20.67
N LYS A 94 8.86 6.99 21.25
CA LYS A 94 8.35 7.82 22.36
C LYS A 94 7.37 8.90 21.91
N GLN A 95 7.56 9.44 20.72
CA GLN A 95 6.79 10.59 20.22
C GLN A 95 5.63 10.20 19.30
N TYR A 96 5.61 8.98 18.77
CA TYR A 96 4.52 8.53 17.90
C TYR A 96 3.19 8.49 18.67
N LYS A 97 2.19 9.20 18.15
CA LYS A 97 0.85 9.26 18.74
C LYS A 97 -0.11 8.35 17.99
N ASN A 98 -0.72 7.42 18.72
CA ASN A 98 -1.81 6.60 18.20
C ASN A 98 -3.16 7.27 18.42
N TYR A 99 -4.04 7.15 17.44
CA TYR A 99 -5.45 7.52 17.56
C TYR A 99 -6.24 6.25 17.87
N GLU A 100 -6.28 5.80 19.12
CA GLU A 100 -7.00 4.59 19.48
C GLU A 100 -8.18 4.91 20.41
N ASN A 101 -9.31 4.28 20.15
CA ASN A 101 -10.51 4.37 20.96
C ASN A 101 -10.83 2.99 21.55
N LEU A 102 -10.03 2.58 22.53
CA LEU A 102 -10.15 1.26 23.15
C LEU A 102 -11.25 1.26 24.22
N SER A 103 -12.13 0.27 24.15
CA SER A 103 -13.17 0.04 25.17
C SER A 103 -12.63 -0.50 26.50
N ARG A 104 -11.38 -0.97 26.53
CA ARG A 104 -10.69 -1.52 27.70
C ARG A 104 -9.19 -1.23 27.65
N PRO A 105 -8.45 -1.36 28.78
CA PRO A 105 -7.03 -1.03 28.86
C PRO A 105 -6.15 -1.85 27.91
N ARG A 106 -5.03 -1.25 27.51
CA ARG A 106 -4.08 -1.86 26.56
C ARG A 106 -3.42 -3.11 27.13
N GLU A 107 -3.19 -3.15 28.44
CA GLU A 107 -2.60 -4.30 29.12
C GLU A 107 -3.46 -5.56 28.99
N ASP A 108 -4.79 -5.41 28.86
CA ASP A 108 -5.68 -6.54 28.65
C ASP A 108 -5.64 -7.05 27.21
N LEU A 109 -5.49 -6.14 26.24
CA LEU A 109 -5.29 -6.52 24.84
C LEU A 109 -3.95 -7.24 24.65
N GLU A 110 -2.90 -6.78 25.33
CA GLU A 110 -1.57 -7.41 25.26
C GLU A 110 -1.55 -8.84 25.81
N LYS A 111 -2.43 -9.18 26.77
CA LYS A 111 -2.57 -10.56 27.27
C LYS A 111 -3.19 -11.50 26.24
N GLU A 112 -3.95 -10.97 25.28
CA GLU A 112 -4.52 -11.76 24.17
C GLU A 112 -3.50 -11.99 23.04
N CYS A 113 -2.46 -11.16 22.96
CA CYS A 113 -1.45 -11.24 21.94
C CYS A 113 -0.63 -12.53 22.07
N LEU A 114 -0.45 -13.20 20.93
CA LEU A 114 0.44 -14.34 20.80
C LEU A 114 1.86 -13.91 21.12
N GLN A 115 2.57 -14.73 21.90
CA GLN A 115 4.01 -14.56 22.12
C GLN A 115 4.74 -15.04 20.87
N VAL A 116 5.43 -14.12 20.19
CA VAL A 116 6.16 -14.39 18.95
C VAL A 116 7.66 -14.28 19.20
N GLU A 117 8.40 -15.29 18.77
CA GLU A 117 9.85 -15.26 18.66
C GLU A 117 10.24 -14.39 17.45
N MET A 118 10.65 -13.15 17.73
CA MET A 118 11.13 -12.21 16.72
C MET A 118 12.62 -12.44 16.43
N GLY A 119 13.06 -12.10 15.21
CA GLY A 119 14.47 -12.15 14.81
C GLY A 119 14.77 -13.20 13.74
N HIS A 120 13.75 -13.93 13.27
CA HIS A 120 13.86 -14.78 12.10
C HIS A 120 14.07 -13.92 10.84
N ALA A 121 14.70 -14.49 9.82
CA ALA A 121 14.98 -13.82 8.54
C ALA A 121 14.33 -14.60 7.40
N PHE A 122 13.05 -14.36 7.14
CA PHE A 122 12.29 -14.99 6.06
C PHE A 122 12.53 -14.33 4.70
N TYR A 123 12.73 -13.02 4.69
CA TYR A 123 13.01 -12.21 3.50
C TYR A 123 14.23 -11.32 3.74
N ASN A 124 15.25 -11.45 2.91
CA ASN A 124 16.48 -10.67 3.00
C ASN A 124 16.37 -9.42 2.12
N PHE A 125 16.89 -8.29 2.61
CA PHE A 125 17.00 -7.07 1.81
C PHE A 125 17.79 -7.33 0.52
N GLN A 126 17.21 -6.92 -0.61
CA GLN A 126 17.79 -7.10 -1.93
C GLN A 126 18.24 -5.77 -2.53
N PHE A 127 17.35 -4.77 -2.51
CA PHE A 127 17.60 -3.50 -3.17
C PHE A 127 16.67 -2.40 -2.66
N ASN A 128 17.16 -1.17 -2.69
CA ASN A 128 16.37 0.04 -2.47
C ASN A 128 16.58 0.98 -3.64
N THR A 129 15.50 1.54 -4.17
CA THR A 129 15.59 2.63 -5.15
C THR A 129 14.85 3.88 -4.71
N ARG A 130 15.50 5.03 -4.86
CA ARG A 130 14.90 6.36 -4.65
C ARG A 130 14.39 6.98 -5.95
N LEU A 131 14.52 6.29 -7.09
CA LEU A 131 14.00 6.73 -8.38
C LEU A 131 12.47 6.75 -8.44
N VAL A 132 11.83 5.87 -7.68
CA VAL A 132 10.39 5.79 -7.52
C VAL A 132 10.06 5.86 -6.04
N LYS A 133 9.05 6.66 -5.69
CA LYS A 133 8.59 6.80 -4.31
C LYS A 133 7.09 6.99 -4.28
N SER A 134 6.45 6.42 -3.27
CA SER A 134 5.01 6.48 -3.17
C SER A 134 4.54 7.84 -2.64
N THR A 135 3.35 8.26 -3.08
CA THR A 135 2.65 9.41 -2.49
C THR A 135 1.37 8.94 -1.82
N ILE A 136 1.20 9.29 -0.55
CA ILE A 136 0.00 8.98 0.22
C ILE A 136 -0.88 10.22 0.25
N VAL A 137 -2.15 10.08 -0.10
CA VAL A 137 -3.14 11.17 -0.06
C VAL A 137 -4.06 11.11 1.15
N HIS A 138 -4.08 9.98 1.87
CA HIS A 138 -4.91 9.79 3.05
C HIS A 138 -4.15 9.07 4.17
N PHE A 139 -4.22 9.59 5.39
CA PHE A 139 -3.44 9.08 6.53
C PHE A 139 -3.82 7.67 7.00
N GLN A 140 -4.93 7.09 6.52
CA GLN A 140 -5.33 5.70 6.85
C GLN A 140 -5.17 4.68 5.71
N LEU A 141 -5.24 5.09 4.44
CA LEU A 141 -5.32 4.16 3.31
C LEU A 141 -3.92 3.84 2.77
N ARG A 142 -3.56 2.54 2.65
CA ARG A 142 -2.21 2.06 2.29
C ARG A 142 -2.20 1.01 1.16
N ASN A 143 -3.15 1.10 0.24
CA ASN A 143 -3.30 0.15 -0.85
C ASN A 143 -2.79 0.73 -2.18
N LEU A 144 -1.51 1.14 -2.19
CA LEU A 144 -0.88 1.93 -3.27
C LEU A 144 0.33 1.26 -3.95
N LEU A 145 0.52 -0.05 -3.70
CA LEU A 145 1.65 -0.83 -4.20
C LEU A 145 1.19 -2.23 -4.63
N TRP A 146 1.52 -2.65 -5.86
CA TRP A 146 1.12 -3.95 -6.41
C TRP A 146 2.22 -4.62 -7.22
N ALA A 147 2.58 -5.86 -6.90
CA ALA A 147 3.46 -6.67 -7.71
C ALA A 147 2.64 -7.61 -8.63
N THR A 148 3.00 -7.66 -9.91
CA THR A 148 2.40 -8.58 -10.90
C THR A 148 3.34 -9.70 -11.30
N SER A 149 4.62 -9.56 -10.97
CA SER A 149 5.65 -10.58 -11.09
C SER A 149 6.70 -10.34 -9.99
N LYS A 150 7.72 -11.19 -9.92
CA LYS A 150 8.90 -10.96 -9.09
C LYS A 150 9.61 -9.64 -9.40
N HIS A 151 9.46 -9.13 -10.63
CA HIS A 151 10.22 -8.01 -11.15
C HIS A 151 9.37 -6.81 -11.54
N ASP A 152 8.05 -6.93 -11.58
CA ASP A 152 7.15 -5.89 -12.08
C ASP A 152 6.23 -5.41 -10.97
N VAL A 153 6.47 -4.17 -10.56
CA VAL A 153 5.78 -3.52 -9.44
C VAL A 153 5.12 -2.24 -9.93
N TYR A 154 3.92 -1.97 -9.45
CA TYR A 154 3.16 -0.78 -9.75
C TYR A 154 2.97 0.01 -8.47
N LEU A 155 3.23 1.31 -8.51
CA LEU A 155 3.08 2.18 -7.36
C LEU A 155 2.51 3.55 -7.76
N MET A 156 1.76 4.14 -6.83
CA MET A 156 1.25 5.50 -6.99
C MET A 156 2.33 6.52 -6.61
N GLN A 157 2.63 7.45 -7.51
CA GLN A 157 3.48 8.61 -7.27
C GLN A 157 2.80 9.87 -7.81
N ASN A 158 2.53 10.84 -6.94
CA ASN A 158 1.84 12.10 -7.23
C ASN A 158 0.46 11.93 -7.88
N TYR A 159 0.36 12.06 -9.21
CA TYR A 159 -0.88 11.87 -9.97
C TYR A 159 -0.74 10.74 -11.00
N SER A 160 0.23 9.86 -10.77
CA SER A 160 0.63 8.86 -11.74
C SER A 160 0.75 7.50 -11.09
N VAL A 161 0.32 6.46 -11.81
CA VAL A 161 0.72 5.10 -11.52
C VAL A 161 1.95 4.80 -12.34
N LEU A 162 3.03 4.43 -11.67
CA LEU A 162 4.29 4.04 -12.28
C LEU A 162 4.40 2.52 -12.25
N HIS A 163 4.88 1.95 -13.35
CA HIS A 163 5.44 0.60 -13.39
C HIS A 163 6.96 0.70 -13.15
N TRP A 164 7.47 -0.05 -12.20
CA TRP A 164 8.88 -0.24 -11.92
C TRP A 164 9.27 -1.67 -12.26
N SER A 165 10.30 -1.81 -13.11
CA SER A 165 10.92 -3.10 -13.39
C SER A 165 12.18 -3.26 -12.54
N SER A 166 12.16 -4.15 -11.55
CA SER A 166 13.33 -4.44 -10.70
C SER A 166 14.46 -5.09 -11.50
N LEU A 167 14.12 -5.87 -12.52
CA LEU A 167 15.10 -6.49 -13.43
C LEU A 167 15.82 -5.46 -14.29
N LEU A 168 15.08 -4.53 -14.91
CA LEU A 168 15.63 -3.54 -15.83
C LEU A 168 16.03 -2.22 -15.16
N ARG A 169 15.75 -2.08 -13.86
CA ARG A 169 15.98 -0.88 -13.03
C ARG A 169 15.47 0.39 -13.71
N ARG A 170 14.25 0.31 -14.26
CA ARG A 170 13.60 1.41 -14.96
C ARG A 170 12.15 1.57 -14.53
N SER A 171 11.68 2.81 -14.52
CA SER A 171 10.27 3.14 -14.36
C SER A 171 9.63 3.55 -15.68
N LYS A 172 8.33 3.32 -15.79
CA LYS A 172 7.48 3.79 -16.88
C LYS A 172 6.15 4.26 -16.31
N GLU A 173 5.68 5.43 -16.71
CA GLU A 173 4.34 5.89 -16.37
C GLU A 173 3.29 5.07 -17.14
N VAL A 174 2.29 4.52 -16.44
CA VAL A 174 1.24 3.66 -17.03
C VAL A 174 -0.16 4.26 -16.96
N LEU A 175 -0.38 5.20 -16.04
CA LEU A 175 -1.60 5.99 -15.91
C LEU A 175 -1.23 7.35 -15.35
N ASN A 176 -1.71 8.44 -15.96
CA ASN A 176 -1.55 9.80 -15.47
C ASN A 176 -2.93 10.44 -15.35
N VAL A 177 -3.28 10.86 -14.13
CA VAL A 177 -4.59 11.43 -13.81
C VAL A 177 -4.50 12.92 -13.42
N ALA A 178 -3.34 13.56 -13.66
CA ALA A 178 -3.19 15.01 -13.51
C ALA A 178 -3.97 15.76 -14.59
N LYS A 179 -4.02 15.18 -15.80
CA LYS A 179 -4.77 15.72 -16.95
C LYS A 179 -6.17 15.10 -17.01
N PRO A 180 -7.12 15.71 -17.75
CA PRO A 180 -8.42 15.11 -17.99
C PRO A 180 -8.28 13.70 -18.58
N VAL A 181 -8.89 12.74 -17.90
CA VAL A 181 -8.98 11.34 -18.30
C VAL A 181 -10.31 11.14 -19.02
N VAL A 182 -10.25 10.76 -20.29
CA VAL A 182 -11.43 10.50 -21.12
C VAL A 182 -11.54 8.99 -21.36
N PRO A 183 -12.66 8.35 -21.01
CA PRO A 183 -12.83 6.92 -21.22
C PRO A 183 -13.05 6.64 -22.71
N THR A 184 -12.44 5.55 -23.19
CA THR A 184 -12.51 5.17 -24.61
C THR A 184 -13.59 4.15 -24.92
N LEU A 185 -13.94 3.28 -23.95
CA LEU A 185 -14.96 2.27 -24.15
C LEU A 185 -16.36 2.91 -24.09
N LYS A 186 -17.13 2.73 -25.17
CA LYS A 186 -18.53 3.18 -25.26
C LYS A 186 -19.44 1.98 -25.49
N LEU A 187 -19.97 1.43 -24.42
CA LEU A 187 -20.98 0.36 -24.47
C LEU A 187 -22.37 0.93 -24.13
N PRO A 188 -23.45 0.42 -24.75
CA PRO A 188 -24.82 0.82 -24.39
C PRO A 188 -25.09 0.57 -22.90
N GLY A 189 -25.55 1.60 -22.18
CA GLY A 189 -25.84 1.52 -20.74
C GLY A 189 -24.64 1.73 -19.81
N LEU A 190 -23.42 1.88 -20.35
CA LEU A 190 -22.23 2.17 -19.56
C LEU A 190 -22.19 3.65 -19.16
N MET A 191 -22.29 3.92 -17.86
CA MET A 191 -22.25 5.28 -17.31
C MET A 191 -20.81 5.75 -17.08
N SER A 192 -20.10 6.00 -18.18
CA SER A 192 -18.74 6.55 -18.15
C SER A 192 -18.75 8.07 -18.25
N GLN A 193 -17.90 8.76 -17.50
CA GLN A 193 -17.72 10.21 -17.59
C GLN A 193 -16.24 10.58 -17.51
N PRO A 194 -15.81 11.67 -18.17
CA PRO A 194 -14.44 12.15 -18.01
C PRO A 194 -14.18 12.60 -16.58
N LEU A 195 -12.96 12.39 -16.12
CA LEU A 195 -12.49 12.82 -14.80
C LEU A 195 -11.31 13.75 -14.96
N SER A 196 -11.03 14.60 -13.98
CA SER A 196 -9.89 15.51 -14.02
C SER A 196 -9.23 15.62 -12.66
N ARG A 197 -7.89 15.60 -12.62
CA ARG A 197 -7.09 15.84 -11.42
C ARG A 197 -7.48 14.92 -10.25
N VAL A 198 -7.60 13.63 -10.54
CA VAL A 198 -8.02 12.63 -9.54
C VAL A 198 -6.89 12.39 -8.55
N GLN A 199 -7.20 12.47 -7.26
CA GLN A 199 -6.29 12.05 -6.20
C GLN A 199 -6.51 10.57 -5.92
N ILE A 200 -5.57 9.71 -6.36
CA ILE A 200 -5.70 8.26 -6.20
C ILE A 200 -5.50 7.89 -4.73
N SER A 201 -6.53 7.33 -4.10
CA SER A 201 -6.53 6.87 -2.70
C SER A 201 -6.22 5.37 -2.58
N THR A 202 -6.45 4.60 -3.64
CA THR A 202 -6.29 3.15 -3.66
C THR A 202 -6.14 2.65 -5.09
N MET A 203 -5.47 1.52 -5.28
CA MET A 203 -5.36 0.88 -6.59
C MET A 203 -5.32 -0.64 -6.45
N ALA A 204 -5.52 -1.35 -7.55
CA ALA A 204 -5.29 -2.78 -7.67
C ALA A 204 -4.80 -3.09 -9.08
N VAL A 205 -3.84 -4.01 -9.20
CA VAL A 205 -3.36 -4.46 -10.51
C VAL A 205 -3.41 -5.98 -10.54
N LYS A 206 -4.14 -6.52 -11.51
CA LYS A 206 -4.28 -7.97 -11.66
C LYS A 206 -4.37 -8.32 -13.13
N GLU A 207 -3.57 -9.29 -13.54
CA GLU A 207 -3.47 -9.72 -14.93
C GLU A 207 -3.17 -8.51 -15.85
N ASN A 208 -4.10 -8.15 -16.73
CA ASN A 208 -3.96 -7.04 -17.67
C ASN A 208 -4.71 -5.77 -17.22
N LEU A 209 -5.29 -5.72 -16.02
CA LEU A 209 -6.16 -4.62 -15.59
C LEU A 209 -5.55 -3.86 -14.40
N ILE A 210 -5.46 -2.54 -14.54
CA ILE A 210 -5.27 -1.59 -13.44
C ILE A 210 -6.65 -1.00 -13.11
N VAL A 211 -6.98 -1.03 -11.82
CA VAL A 211 -8.10 -0.28 -11.24
C VAL A 211 -7.54 0.73 -10.24
N ALA A 212 -8.00 1.98 -10.31
CA ALA A 212 -7.68 3.02 -9.35
C ALA A 212 -8.96 3.67 -8.80
N GLY A 213 -9.00 3.85 -7.49
CA GLY A 213 -10.04 4.58 -6.77
C GLY A 213 -9.55 5.97 -6.40
N GLY A 214 -10.43 6.97 -6.49
CA GLY A 214 -10.12 8.36 -6.16
C GLY A 214 -10.74 8.86 -4.86
N PHE A 215 -10.19 9.97 -4.37
CA PHE A 215 -10.58 10.62 -3.12
C PHE A 215 -12.01 11.20 -3.13
N GLN A 216 -12.57 11.50 -4.30
CA GLN A 216 -13.94 12.01 -4.43
C GLN A 216 -14.90 10.91 -4.91
N GLY A 217 -14.55 9.64 -4.70
CA GLY A 217 -15.39 8.52 -5.12
C GLY A 217 -15.30 8.22 -6.61
N GLU A 218 -14.13 8.47 -7.21
CA GLU A 218 -13.85 8.09 -8.59
C GLU A 218 -13.45 6.62 -8.70
N LEU A 219 -13.69 6.06 -9.89
CA LEU A 219 -13.22 4.75 -10.33
C LEU A 219 -12.62 4.88 -11.72
N ILE A 220 -11.40 4.38 -11.91
CA ILE A 220 -10.67 4.38 -13.18
C ILE A 220 -10.20 2.96 -13.47
N CYS A 221 -10.46 2.48 -14.69
CA CYS A 221 -10.07 1.16 -15.16
C CYS A 221 -9.30 1.29 -16.47
N LYS A 222 -8.10 0.72 -16.50
CA LYS A 222 -7.19 0.78 -17.64
C LYS A 222 -6.55 -0.57 -17.88
N TYR A 223 -6.55 -1.01 -19.14
CA TYR A 223 -5.80 -2.19 -19.53
C TYR A 223 -4.30 -1.86 -19.70
N LEU A 224 -3.41 -2.75 -19.27
CA LEU A 224 -1.95 -2.55 -19.30
C LEU A 224 -1.39 -2.56 -20.73
N ASN A 225 -1.97 -3.39 -21.59
CA ASN A 225 -1.62 -3.50 -23.01
C ASN A 225 -2.15 -2.36 -23.90
N HIS A 226 -3.01 -1.48 -23.37
CA HIS A 226 -3.56 -0.32 -24.09
C HIS A 226 -3.06 0.99 -23.46
N PRO A 227 -2.72 2.03 -24.26
CA PRO A 227 -2.30 3.31 -23.69
C PRO A 227 -3.47 4.11 -23.09
N GLU A 228 -4.69 3.95 -23.61
CA GLU A 228 -5.85 4.72 -23.17
C GLU A 228 -6.55 4.13 -21.94
N VAL A 229 -7.31 4.97 -21.23
CA VAL A 229 -8.21 4.52 -20.16
C VAL A 229 -9.45 3.90 -20.78
N ALA A 230 -9.77 2.67 -20.36
CA ALA A 230 -10.92 1.94 -20.88
C ALA A 230 -12.22 2.53 -20.32
N PHE A 231 -12.28 2.70 -19.01
CA PHE A 231 -13.45 3.20 -18.30
C PHE A 231 -13.07 4.11 -17.15
N CYS A 232 -13.84 5.16 -16.93
CA CYS A 232 -13.78 5.94 -15.71
C CYS A 232 -15.12 6.60 -15.41
N THR A 233 -15.41 6.79 -14.12
CA THR A 233 -16.64 7.44 -13.66
C THR A 233 -16.53 7.90 -12.20
N LYS A 234 -17.49 8.70 -11.71
CA LYS A 234 -17.71 8.95 -10.28
C LYS A 234 -18.81 8.00 -9.83
N ILE A 235 -18.51 7.11 -8.89
CA ILE A 235 -19.40 5.98 -8.50
C ILE A 235 -20.42 6.39 -7.41
N THR A 236 -20.38 7.65 -7.01
CA THR A 236 -21.19 8.22 -5.93
C THR A 236 -21.48 9.69 -6.21
N ALA A 237 -22.63 10.16 -5.73
CA ALA A 237 -23.03 11.56 -5.80
C ALA A 237 -22.62 12.34 -4.54
N ASN A 238 -22.12 11.67 -3.50
CA ASN A 238 -21.68 12.30 -2.26
C ASN A 238 -20.23 12.76 -2.42
N ASP A 239 -19.96 14.03 -2.12
CA ASP A 239 -18.64 14.64 -2.31
C ASP A 239 -17.58 14.14 -1.31
N ASN A 240 -18.00 13.55 -0.19
CA ASN A 240 -17.10 12.97 0.81
C ASN A 240 -16.98 11.43 0.73
N ALA A 241 -17.37 10.84 -0.40
CA ALA A 241 -17.45 9.39 -0.56
C ALA A 241 -16.19 8.79 -1.18
N ILE A 242 -15.05 9.02 -0.51
CA ILE A 242 -13.72 8.47 -0.84
C ILE A 242 -13.85 6.99 -1.25
N THR A 243 -13.20 6.60 -2.35
CA THR A 243 -13.00 5.18 -2.66
C THR A 243 -11.86 4.68 -1.77
N ASN A 244 -12.21 4.06 -0.65
CA ASN A 244 -11.26 3.64 0.39
C ASN A 244 -10.43 2.44 -0.07
N ALA A 245 -11.06 1.44 -0.69
CA ALA A 245 -10.39 0.28 -1.23
C ALA A 245 -10.97 -0.12 -2.59
N VAL A 246 -10.09 -0.59 -3.47
CA VAL A 246 -10.46 -1.32 -4.69
C VAL A 246 -9.74 -2.66 -4.70
N ASP A 247 -10.40 -3.69 -5.21
CA ASP A 247 -9.80 -5.00 -5.42
C ASP A 247 -10.32 -5.64 -6.71
N ILE A 248 -9.54 -6.56 -7.27
CA ILE A 248 -9.87 -7.34 -8.47
C ILE A 248 -9.88 -8.82 -8.08
N TYR A 249 -11.05 -9.44 -8.13
CA TYR A 249 -11.24 -10.83 -7.73
C TYR A 249 -11.91 -11.65 -8.84
N ARG A 250 -11.82 -12.98 -8.72
CA ARG A 250 -12.60 -13.89 -9.56
C ARG A 250 -13.78 -14.38 -8.75
N ASP A 251 -14.98 -14.28 -9.30
CA ASP A 251 -16.17 -14.81 -8.65
C ASP A 251 -16.20 -16.35 -8.70
N SER A 252 -17.21 -16.94 -8.05
CA SER A 252 -17.39 -18.40 -8.02
C SER A 252 -17.67 -19.04 -9.38
N THR A 253 -17.99 -18.23 -10.41
CA THR A 253 -18.19 -18.66 -11.80
C THR A 253 -16.94 -18.49 -12.66
N GLY A 254 -15.89 -17.88 -12.13
CA GLY A 254 -14.62 -17.60 -12.81
C GLY A 254 -14.56 -16.23 -13.49
N GLY A 255 -15.62 -15.43 -13.43
CA GLY A 255 -15.65 -14.08 -14.00
C GLY A 255 -14.82 -13.10 -13.19
N THR A 256 -14.07 -12.22 -13.86
CA THR A 256 -13.30 -11.18 -13.20
C THR A 256 -14.22 -10.03 -12.78
N ARG A 257 -14.07 -9.60 -11.53
CA ARG A 257 -14.91 -8.59 -10.89
C ARG A 257 -14.04 -7.50 -10.29
N ILE A 258 -14.55 -6.28 -10.30
CA ILE A 258 -13.98 -5.14 -9.61
C ILE A 258 -14.85 -4.83 -8.41
N MET A 259 -14.25 -4.73 -7.25
CA MET A 259 -14.94 -4.34 -6.03
C MET A 259 -14.45 -2.96 -5.58
N THR A 260 -15.38 -2.11 -5.13
CA THR A 260 -15.04 -0.85 -4.46
C THR A 260 -15.68 -0.82 -3.08
N ALA A 261 -14.93 -0.33 -2.10
CA ALA A 261 -15.41 0.02 -0.78
C ALA A 261 -15.29 1.53 -0.61
N ASN A 262 -16.37 2.17 -0.16
CA ASN A 262 -16.50 3.61 -0.17
C ASN A 262 -16.94 4.16 1.19
N ASN A 263 -16.57 5.42 1.40
CA ASN A 263 -16.92 6.16 2.60
C ASN A 263 -18.43 6.46 2.74
N ASP A 264 -19.21 6.30 1.65
CA ASP A 264 -20.68 6.39 1.66
C ASP A 264 -21.39 5.11 2.10
N ALA A 265 -20.70 4.29 2.90
CA ALA A 265 -21.21 3.06 3.49
C ALA A 265 -21.69 2.02 2.46
N LYS A 266 -21.08 1.98 1.27
CA LYS A 266 -21.47 1.06 0.20
C LYS A 266 -20.28 0.30 -0.35
N VAL A 267 -20.53 -0.97 -0.65
CA VAL A 267 -19.68 -1.80 -1.50
C VAL A 267 -20.32 -1.93 -2.87
N ARG A 268 -19.56 -1.70 -3.94
CA ARG A 268 -20.05 -1.83 -5.32
C ARG A 268 -19.23 -2.87 -6.07
N ILE A 269 -19.92 -3.63 -6.93
CA ILE A 269 -19.31 -4.68 -7.74
C ILE A 269 -19.58 -4.37 -9.21
N TYR A 270 -18.52 -4.43 -10.01
CA TYR A 270 -18.57 -4.25 -11.45
C TYR A 270 -18.02 -5.48 -12.16
N ASP A 271 -18.56 -5.78 -13.33
CA ASP A 271 -17.95 -6.73 -14.26
C ASP A 271 -16.65 -6.12 -14.84
N ALA A 272 -15.55 -6.87 -14.84
CA ALA A 272 -14.27 -6.32 -15.31
C ALA A 272 -14.11 -6.30 -16.83
N GLU A 273 -14.96 -7.01 -17.59
CA GLU A 273 -14.88 -7.06 -19.05
C GLU A 273 -15.64 -5.88 -19.68
N ASN A 274 -16.83 -5.57 -19.16
CA ASN A 274 -17.71 -4.54 -19.71
C ASN A 274 -17.97 -3.35 -18.76
N PHE A 275 -17.44 -3.38 -17.53
CA PHE A 275 -17.59 -2.33 -16.51
C PHE A 275 -19.04 -2.02 -16.11
N SER A 276 -19.98 -2.93 -16.38
CA SER A 276 -21.36 -2.80 -15.91
C SER A 276 -21.43 -3.01 -14.39
N SER A 277 -22.32 -2.26 -13.74
CA SER A 277 -22.59 -2.43 -12.31
C SER A 277 -23.40 -3.72 -12.10
N LEU A 278 -22.88 -4.63 -11.29
CA LEU A 278 -23.50 -5.91 -10.96
C LEU A 278 -24.21 -5.88 -9.60
N GLY A 279 -23.73 -5.06 -8.67
CA GLY A 279 -24.28 -5.01 -7.31
C GLY A 279 -23.84 -3.78 -6.53
N CYS A 280 -24.69 -3.38 -5.58
CA CYS A 280 -24.43 -2.31 -4.62
C CYS A 280 -25.02 -2.72 -3.27
N PHE A 281 -24.16 -2.92 -2.27
CA PHE A 281 -24.54 -3.37 -0.94
C PHE A 281 -24.32 -2.24 0.07
N PRO A 282 -25.40 -1.73 0.71
CA PRO A 282 -25.28 -0.73 1.76
C PRO A 282 -24.95 -1.37 3.12
N PHE A 283 -24.24 -0.62 3.96
CA PHE A 283 -23.89 -0.93 5.34
C PHE A 283 -24.22 0.26 6.24
N ASP A 284 -24.19 0.05 7.55
CA ASP A 284 -24.55 1.08 8.54
C ASP A 284 -23.41 2.08 8.82
N TRP A 285 -22.24 1.88 8.21
CA TRP A 285 -20.99 2.60 8.49
C TRP A 285 -20.11 2.72 7.24
N SER A 286 -19.19 3.69 7.24
CA SER A 286 -18.20 3.86 6.18
C SER A 286 -17.35 2.60 5.97
N VAL A 287 -17.25 2.11 4.74
CA VAL A 287 -16.50 0.90 4.44
C VAL A 287 -15.05 1.24 4.12
N ASN A 288 -14.14 0.86 5.01
CA ASN A 288 -12.71 1.16 4.91
C ASN A 288 -11.97 0.14 4.04
N ASN A 289 -12.34 -1.14 4.08
CA ASN A 289 -11.72 -2.17 3.25
C ASN A 289 -12.66 -3.36 3.00
N THR A 290 -12.44 -4.04 1.88
CA THR A 290 -13.07 -5.33 1.56
C THR A 290 -12.06 -6.34 1.06
N SER A 291 -12.37 -7.63 1.20
CA SER A 291 -11.66 -8.70 0.49
C SER A 291 -12.54 -9.92 0.28
N VAL A 292 -12.40 -10.58 -0.88
CA VAL A 292 -13.17 -11.78 -1.24
C VAL A 292 -12.33 -13.03 -1.01
N SER A 293 -12.96 -14.10 -0.51
CA SER A 293 -12.32 -15.39 -0.33
C SER A 293 -11.81 -15.96 -1.66
N PRO A 294 -10.76 -16.80 -1.66
CA PRO A 294 -10.20 -17.37 -2.89
C PRO A 294 -11.19 -18.15 -3.75
N ASP A 295 -12.25 -18.71 -3.16
CA ASP A 295 -13.32 -19.42 -3.87
C ASP A 295 -14.46 -18.52 -4.37
N GLY A 296 -14.35 -17.20 -4.14
CA GLY A 296 -15.30 -16.21 -4.64
C GLY A 296 -16.63 -16.17 -3.89
N LYS A 297 -16.76 -16.82 -2.74
CA LYS A 297 -18.06 -16.99 -2.04
C LYS A 297 -18.26 -16.07 -0.85
N LEU A 298 -17.21 -15.81 -0.07
CA LEU A 298 -17.29 -15.00 1.14
C LEU A 298 -16.67 -13.63 0.88
N LEU A 299 -17.33 -12.59 1.37
CA LEU A 299 -16.85 -11.22 1.35
C LEU A 299 -16.67 -10.74 2.79
N ALA A 300 -15.44 -10.37 3.13
CA ALA A 300 -15.11 -9.65 4.36
C ALA A 300 -15.29 -8.15 4.15
N VAL A 301 -16.07 -7.51 5.02
CA VAL A 301 -16.35 -6.06 4.98
C VAL A 301 -15.88 -5.45 6.30
N LEU A 302 -14.99 -4.46 6.19
CA LEU A 302 -14.38 -3.72 7.29
C LEU A 302 -14.69 -2.24 7.17
N GLY A 303 -14.88 -1.55 8.29
CA GLY A 303 -15.14 -0.11 8.29
C GLY A 303 -15.19 0.49 9.68
N ASP A 304 -16.03 1.50 9.86
CA ASP A 304 -16.21 2.22 11.13
C ASP A 304 -17.05 1.40 12.14
N SER A 305 -16.70 0.13 12.28
CA SER A 305 -17.21 -0.83 13.24
C SER A 305 -16.06 -1.71 13.73
N PRO A 306 -16.04 -2.08 15.03
CA PRO A 306 -15.02 -3.01 15.54
C PRO A 306 -15.11 -4.42 14.95
N GLY A 307 -16.27 -4.81 14.40
CA GLY A 307 -16.46 -6.13 13.81
C GLY A 307 -16.06 -6.19 12.34
N CYS A 308 -15.60 -7.37 11.90
CA CYS A 308 -15.53 -7.70 10.48
C CYS A 308 -16.79 -8.48 10.08
N LEU A 309 -17.62 -7.89 9.22
CA LEU A 309 -18.82 -8.55 8.72
C LEU A 309 -18.43 -9.53 7.60
N ILE A 310 -18.87 -10.79 7.72
CA ILE A 310 -18.75 -11.79 6.66
C ILE A 310 -20.10 -11.89 5.95
N THR A 311 -20.08 -11.71 4.64
CA THR A 311 -21.26 -11.73 3.78
C THR A 311 -21.08 -12.72 2.63
N ASP A 312 -22.18 -13.13 2.00
CA ASP A 312 -22.15 -13.81 0.72
C ASP A 312 -21.73 -12.82 -0.37
N ALA A 313 -20.66 -13.14 -1.12
CA ALA A 313 -20.05 -12.22 -2.08
C ALA A 313 -20.95 -11.86 -3.29
N ASN A 314 -21.95 -12.70 -3.59
CA ASN A 314 -22.86 -12.48 -4.73
C ASN A 314 -24.09 -11.66 -4.33
N SER A 315 -24.62 -11.87 -3.13
CA SER A 315 -25.86 -11.25 -2.66
C SER A 315 -25.66 -10.13 -1.64
N GLY A 316 -24.47 -10.01 -1.05
CA GLY A 316 -24.17 -9.09 0.05
C GLY A 316 -24.85 -9.45 1.37
N ARG A 317 -25.53 -10.60 1.44
CA ARG A 317 -26.27 -11.02 2.65
C ARG A 317 -25.30 -11.41 3.75
N ALA A 318 -25.52 -10.88 4.95
CA ALA A 318 -24.75 -11.24 6.15
C ALA A 318 -24.82 -12.75 6.46
N ILE A 319 -23.67 -13.34 6.73
CA ILE A 319 -23.47 -14.74 7.16
C ILE A 319 -23.07 -14.78 8.64
N GLY A 320 -22.17 -13.89 9.05
CA GLY A 320 -21.67 -13.82 10.42
C GLY A 320 -20.80 -12.58 10.64
N CYS A 321 -20.33 -12.39 11.86
CA CYS A 321 -19.47 -11.27 12.22
C CYS A 321 -18.32 -11.77 13.10
N LEU A 322 -17.11 -11.36 12.77
CA LEU A 322 -15.91 -11.65 13.54
C LEU A 322 -15.74 -10.52 14.56
N GLN A 323 -15.80 -10.87 15.85
CA GLN A 323 -15.76 -9.92 16.95
C GLN A 323 -14.51 -10.13 17.80
N GLY A 324 -13.87 -9.04 18.23
CA GLY A 324 -12.72 -9.09 19.13
C GLY A 324 -11.82 -7.85 19.02
N HIS A 325 -11.72 -7.25 17.83
CA HIS A 325 -11.07 -5.94 17.69
C HIS A 325 -11.77 -4.87 18.53
N LEU A 326 -11.01 -3.88 18.97
CA LEU A 326 -11.49 -2.84 19.87
C LEU A 326 -11.74 -1.49 19.19
N ASP A 327 -11.39 -1.37 17.90
CA ASP A 327 -11.47 -0.13 17.15
C ASP A 327 -11.65 -0.44 15.63
N TYR A 328 -11.51 0.52 14.73
CA TYR A 328 -11.81 0.38 13.30
C TYR A 328 -10.73 -0.38 12.52
N SER A 329 -11.19 -1.22 11.59
CA SER A 329 -10.31 -2.03 10.75
C SER A 329 -10.11 -1.39 9.38
N PHE A 330 -8.88 -1.45 8.86
CA PHE A 330 -8.49 -0.78 7.60
C PHE A 330 -7.94 -1.71 6.53
N THR A 331 -7.73 -2.98 6.85
CA THR A 331 -7.17 -3.96 5.90
C THR A 331 -7.61 -5.37 6.26
N SER A 332 -7.84 -6.19 5.25
CA SER A 332 -8.02 -7.62 5.38
C SER A 332 -7.30 -8.38 4.28
N ALA A 333 -6.91 -9.62 4.57
CA ALA A 333 -6.34 -10.53 3.59
C ALA A 333 -6.75 -11.97 3.87
N TRP A 334 -7.14 -12.68 2.83
CA TRP A 334 -7.42 -14.11 2.91
C TRP A 334 -6.14 -14.92 2.73
N HIS A 335 -5.96 -15.91 3.58
CA HIS A 335 -5.00 -16.97 3.31
C HIS A 335 -5.47 -17.76 2.07
N PRO A 336 -4.57 -18.21 1.17
CA PRO A 336 -4.94 -18.87 -0.08
C PRO A 336 -5.74 -20.17 0.07
N ASN A 337 -5.73 -20.81 1.25
CA ASN A 337 -6.61 -21.94 1.57
C ASN A 337 -8.10 -21.56 1.75
N GLY A 338 -8.43 -20.28 1.85
CA GLY A 338 -9.80 -19.77 2.02
C GLY A 338 -10.45 -20.03 3.39
N HIS A 339 -9.68 -20.48 4.38
CA HIS A 339 -10.18 -20.75 5.73
C HIS A 339 -9.73 -19.71 6.75
N ILE A 340 -8.60 -19.05 6.50
CA ILE A 340 -8.04 -18.06 7.41
C ILE A 340 -8.21 -16.67 6.81
N LEU A 341 -8.76 -15.75 7.59
CA LEU A 341 -8.82 -14.32 7.29
C LEU A 341 -7.93 -13.58 8.30
N ALA A 342 -7.12 -12.65 7.82
CA ALA A 342 -6.41 -11.70 8.66
C ALA A 342 -7.08 -10.32 8.57
N THR A 343 -7.18 -9.61 9.69
CA THR A 343 -7.71 -8.24 9.77
C THR A 343 -6.76 -7.34 10.54
N GLY A 344 -6.40 -6.19 9.98
CA GLY A 344 -5.55 -5.18 10.63
C GLY A 344 -6.36 -3.99 11.12
N ASN A 345 -6.02 -3.50 12.32
CA ASN A 345 -6.88 -2.62 13.09
C ASN A 345 -6.16 -1.42 13.74
N GLN A 346 -6.95 -0.40 14.06
CA GLN A 346 -6.55 0.78 14.82
C GLN A 346 -6.07 0.46 16.25
N ASP A 347 -6.55 -0.64 16.84
CA ASP A 347 -6.13 -1.18 18.15
C ASP A 347 -4.70 -1.73 18.18
N THR A 348 -3.92 -1.51 17.11
CA THR A 348 -2.52 -1.93 16.93
C THR A 348 -2.32 -3.44 16.82
N THR A 349 -3.39 -4.19 16.56
CA THR A 349 -3.31 -5.63 16.35
C THR A 349 -3.72 -6.06 14.95
N CYS A 350 -3.19 -7.20 14.53
CA CYS A 350 -3.71 -8.00 13.45
C CYS A 350 -4.33 -9.27 14.03
N ARG A 351 -5.62 -9.51 13.78
CA ARG A 351 -6.29 -10.75 14.23
C ARG A 351 -6.40 -11.74 13.08
N LEU A 352 -6.20 -13.02 13.42
CA LEU A 352 -6.35 -14.15 12.52
C LEU A 352 -7.59 -14.94 12.90
N TRP A 353 -8.42 -15.27 11.91
CA TRP A 353 -9.73 -15.87 12.12
C TRP A 353 -9.88 -17.14 11.30
N ASP A 354 -10.38 -18.22 11.90
CA ASP A 354 -10.90 -19.36 11.15
C ASP A 354 -12.35 -19.04 10.78
N VAL A 355 -12.65 -18.84 9.50
CA VAL A 355 -14.03 -18.47 9.10
C VAL A 355 -15.02 -19.62 9.25
N ARG A 356 -14.55 -20.84 9.55
CA ARG A 356 -15.39 -21.98 9.93
C ARG A 356 -15.79 -21.93 11.41
N LYS A 357 -15.10 -21.11 12.22
CA LYS A 357 -15.36 -20.87 13.64
C LYS A 357 -15.25 -19.37 13.96
N MET A 358 -16.30 -18.62 13.63
CA MET A 358 -16.34 -17.16 13.73
C MET A 358 -16.47 -16.60 15.16
N SER A 359 -16.56 -17.45 16.18
CA SER A 359 -16.82 -17.02 17.57
C SER A 359 -15.61 -16.37 18.25
N GLU A 360 -14.39 -16.63 17.77
CA GLU A 360 -13.15 -16.12 18.36
C GLU A 360 -12.02 -16.07 17.31
N SER A 361 -11.00 -15.23 17.58
CA SER A 361 -9.77 -15.22 16.79
C SER A 361 -8.87 -16.39 17.15
N MET A 362 -8.21 -17.00 16.17
CA MET A 362 -7.20 -18.05 16.35
C MET A 362 -5.91 -17.52 16.98
N ALA A 363 -5.52 -16.30 16.60
CA ALA A 363 -4.32 -15.64 17.08
C ALA A 363 -4.47 -14.11 16.96
N VAL A 364 -3.77 -13.40 17.82
CA VAL A 364 -3.69 -11.93 17.82
C VAL A 364 -2.21 -11.55 17.73
N LEU A 365 -1.82 -10.88 16.65
CA LEU A 365 -0.47 -10.44 16.40
C LEU A 365 -0.35 -8.96 16.74
N LYS A 366 0.68 -8.60 17.51
CA LYS A 366 0.87 -7.24 18.01
C LYS A 366 1.77 -6.43 17.07
N GLY A 367 1.36 -5.21 16.75
CA GLY A 367 2.26 -4.20 16.16
C GLY A 367 3.24 -3.64 17.18
N ARG A 368 4.27 -2.96 16.70
CA ARG A 368 5.33 -2.38 17.51
C ARG A 368 5.03 -0.95 17.95
N MET A 369 4.49 -0.14 17.06
CA MET A 369 4.34 1.30 17.26
C MET A 369 2.90 1.78 17.08
N GLY A 370 2.15 1.27 16.10
CA GLY A 370 0.81 1.75 15.82
C GLY A 370 -0.10 0.79 15.07
N ALA A 371 -1.15 1.37 14.49
CA ALA A 371 -2.24 0.64 13.85
C ALA A 371 -1.79 -0.20 12.65
N ILE A 372 -2.45 -1.32 12.40
CA ILE A 372 -2.14 -2.16 11.23
C ILE A 372 -2.91 -1.66 10.01
N ARG A 373 -2.20 -1.21 8.97
CA ARG A 373 -2.77 -0.54 7.78
C ARG A 373 -2.73 -1.34 6.50
N ALA A 374 -1.85 -2.34 6.42
CA ALA A 374 -1.88 -3.30 5.32
C ALA A 374 -1.57 -4.69 5.85
N VAL A 375 -2.26 -5.70 5.34
CA VAL A 375 -1.99 -7.11 5.60
C VAL A 375 -2.06 -7.84 4.27
N LYS A 376 -1.11 -8.75 4.00
CA LYS A 376 -1.10 -9.60 2.81
C LYS A 376 -0.58 -10.99 3.19
N PHE A 377 -1.23 -12.04 2.68
CA PHE A 377 -0.65 -13.38 2.69
C PHE A 377 0.25 -13.56 1.46
N SER A 378 1.34 -14.32 1.60
CA SER A 378 2.08 -14.83 0.45
C SER A 378 1.19 -15.81 -0.35
N SER A 379 1.38 -15.89 -1.66
CA SER A 379 0.54 -16.71 -2.54
C SER A 379 0.61 -18.20 -2.25
N ASP A 380 1.71 -18.67 -1.65
CA ASP A 380 1.89 -20.04 -1.16
C ASP A 380 1.31 -20.27 0.25
N GLY A 381 0.79 -19.22 0.90
CA GLY A 381 0.21 -19.26 2.24
C GLY A 381 1.21 -19.43 3.38
N ARG A 382 2.51 -19.45 3.11
CA ARG A 382 3.50 -19.67 4.16
C ARG A 382 3.67 -18.46 5.08
N PHE A 383 3.51 -17.25 4.58
CA PHE A 383 3.76 -16.04 5.35
C PHE A 383 2.57 -15.08 5.31
N VAL A 384 2.37 -14.38 6.42
CA VAL A 384 1.54 -13.17 6.46
C VAL A 384 2.44 -11.99 6.78
N ALA A 385 2.38 -10.94 5.95
CA ALA A 385 3.01 -9.67 6.22
C ALA A 385 1.96 -8.66 6.70
N MET A 386 2.29 -7.91 7.73
CA MET A 386 1.49 -6.76 8.19
C MET A 386 2.36 -5.51 8.29
N ALA A 387 1.83 -4.38 7.85
CA ALA A 387 2.49 -3.09 7.90
C ALA A 387 1.76 -2.12 8.83
N GLU A 388 2.55 -1.43 9.63
CA GLU A 388 2.12 -0.29 10.43
C GLU A 388 1.97 0.97 9.56
N PRO A 389 1.52 2.13 10.09
CA PRO A 389 1.36 3.33 9.26
C PRO A 389 2.71 3.84 8.77
N ALA A 390 3.76 3.57 9.53
CA ALA A 390 5.14 3.91 9.27
C ALA A 390 6.09 2.89 9.91
N ASP A 391 7.33 2.91 9.42
CA ASP A 391 8.53 2.34 10.03
C ASP A 391 8.64 0.80 10.14
N PHE A 392 7.54 0.08 10.40
CA PHE A 392 7.60 -1.36 10.68
C PHE A 392 6.74 -2.18 9.74
N VAL A 393 7.36 -3.22 9.19
CA VAL A 393 6.66 -4.35 8.53
C VAL A 393 7.04 -5.62 9.27
N HIS A 394 6.05 -6.40 9.65
CA HIS A 394 6.23 -7.69 10.34
C HIS A 394 5.83 -8.82 9.42
N ILE A 395 6.57 -9.93 9.45
CA ILE A 395 6.29 -11.14 8.67
C ILE A 395 6.25 -12.33 9.62
N PHE A 396 5.16 -13.10 9.59
CA PHE A 396 4.97 -14.26 10.47
C PHE A 396 4.82 -15.55 9.66
N ASP A 397 5.44 -16.65 10.12
CA ASP A 397 5.30 -17.97 9.49
C ASP A 397 3.98 -18.64 9.91
N SER A 398 3.10 -18.89 8.94
CA SER A 398 1.83 -19.57 9.17
C SER A 398 2.00 -21.05 9.52
N GLN A 399 3.11 -21.70 9.12
CA GLN A 399 3.37 -23.11 9.41
C GLN A 399 3.83 -23.33 10.86
N SER A 400 4.46 -22.34 11.48
CA SER A 400 4.80 -22.39 12.91
C SER A 400 3.60 -22.07 13.80
N GLY A 401 2.44 -21.76 13.22
CA GLY A 401 1.29 -21.24 13.97
C GLY A 401 1.48 -19.77 14.34
N TYR A 402 2.21 -19.01 13.52
CA TYR A 402 2.47 -17.57 13.66
C TYR A 402 3.36 -17.20 14.86
N ILE A 403 4.08 -18.15 15.45
CA ILE A 403 4.97 -17.92 16.60
C ILE A 403 6.37 -17.50 16.20
N GLU A 404 6.76 -17.63 14.92
CA GLU A 404 8.05 -17.16 14.41
C GLU A 404 7.85 -15.90 13.57
N GLY A 405 8.62 -14.85 13.87
CA GLY A 405 8.45 -13.52 13.29
C GLY A 405 9.75 -12.88 12.79
N GLN A 406 9.63 -12.12 11.71
CA GLN A 406 10.62 -11.19 11.21
C GLN A 406 10.08 -9.77 11.32
N GLU A 407 10.91 -8.83 11.79
CA GLU A 407 10.63 -7.40 11.73
C GLU A 407 11.54 -6.73 10.70
N ILE A 408 10.97 -5.90 9.84
CA ILE A 408 11.67 -4.97 8.97
C ILE A 408 11.56 -3.59 9.61
N ASP A 409 12.69 -3.08 10.09
CA ASP A 409 12.83 -1.78 10.76
C ASP A 409 13.38 -0.74 9.77
N MET A 410 12.52 0.18 9.34
CA MET A 410 12.76 1.26 8.39
C MET A 410 12.20 2.59 8.91
N PHE A 411 12.40 3.69 8.20
CA PHE A 411 11.88 5.02 8.56
C PHE A 411 11.00 5.58 7.45
N GLY A 412 9.85 6.15 7.82
CA GLY A 412 8.92 6.81 6.90
C GLY A 412 7.58 6.08 6.80
N GLU A 413 6.59 6.73 6.21
CA GLU A 413 5.26 6.14 6.04
C GLU A 413 5.29 5.00 5.03
N ILE A 414 4.50 3.95 5.28
CA ILE A 414 4.44 2.77 4.41
C ILE A 414 3.21 2.89 3.54
N ALA A 415 3.36 3.27 2.27
CA ALA A 415 2.27 3.45 1.32
C ALA A 415 1.59 2.13 0.88
N GLY A 416 2.28 1.01 1.09
CA GLY A 416 1.75 -0.33 0.84
C GLY A 416 2.83 -1.40 0.89
N ILE A 417 2.38 -2.64 1.02
CA ILE A 417 3.22 -3.84 0.95
C ILE A 417 2.63 -4.84 -0.04
N CYS A 418 3.49 -5.58 -0.74
CA CYS A 418 3.03 -6.59 -1.69
C CYS A 418 4.05 -7.71 -1.85
N PHE A 419 3.61 -8.97 -1.69
CA PHE A 419 4.38 -10.11 -2.17
C PHE A 419 4.25 -10.22 -3.68
N SER A 420 5.32 -10.63 -4.36
CA SER A 420 5.22 -11.09 -5.74
C SER A 420 4.30 -12.32 -5.83
N PRO A 421 3.59 -12.53 -6.95
CA PRO A 421 2.67 -13.67 -7.08
C PRO A 421 3.32 -15.05 -6.95
N ASP A 422 4.64 -15.16 -7.10
CA ASP A 422 5.42 -16.38 -6.87
C ASP A 422 5.95 -16.52 -5.43
N ALA A 423 5.60 -15.58 -4.54
CA ALA A 423 6.08 -15.47 -3.16
C ALA A 423 7.60 -15.34 -3.00
N GLU A 424 8.35 -15.01 -4.05
CA GLU A 424 9.82 -14.92 -3.99
C GLU A 424 10.33 -13.54 -3.60
N SER A 425 9.51 -12.50 -3.74
CA SER A 425 9.87 -11.13 -3.39
C SER A 425 8.78 -10.46 -2.55
N LEU A 426 9.20 -9.57 -1.66
CA LEU A 426 8.34 -8.66 -0.92
C LEU A 426 8.77 -7.24 -1.24
N PHE A 427 7.80 -6.40 -1.58
CA PHE A 427 8.01 -4.98 -1.84
C PHE A 427 7.37 -4.13 -0.76
N VAL A 428 8.05 -3.06 -0.36
CA VAL A 428 7.56 -2.05 0.59
C VAL A 428 7.73 -0.67 -0.03
N GLY A 429 6.63 0.05 -0.20
CA GLY A 429 6.62 1.41 -0.75
C GLY A 429 6.73 2.41 0.39
N VAL A 430 7.81 3.20 0.40
CA VAL A 430 8.08 4.20 1.43
C VAL A 430 7.70 5.58 0.91
N SER A 431 6.79 6.24 1.62
CA SER A 431 6.42 7.64 1.42
C SER A 431 7.15 8.47 2.47
N ASP A 432 8.20 9.15 2.03
CA ASP A 432 8.94 10.11 2.83
C ASP A 432 9.46 11.23 1.93
N ARG A 433 9.56 12.45 2.48
CA ARG A 433 10.00 13.64 1.74
C ARG A 433 11.41 13.45 1.18
N THR A 434 12.30 12.87 1.98
CA THR A 434 13.75 12.79 1.74
C THR A 434 14.20 11.39 1.33
N TYR A 435 13.69 10.37 2.01
CA TYR A 435 14.09 8.97 1.85
C TYR A 435 12.95 8.09 1.30
N GLY A 436 11.93 8.71 0.69
CA GLY A 436 10.88 7.98 -0.01
C GLY A 436 11.48 7.11 -1.11
N SER A 437 11.06 5.86 -1.17
CA SER A 437 11.73 4.83 -1.97
C SER A 437 10.84 3.60 -2.18
N LEU A 438 11.34 2.65 -2.97
CA LEU A 438 10.81 1.30 -3.08
C LEU A 438 11.85 0.30 -2.58
N LEU A 439 11.52 -0.42 -1.51
CA LEU A 439 12.35 -1.49 -0.95
C LEU A 439 11.93 -2.83 -1.55
N GLU A 440 12.91 -3.63 -1.95
CA GLU A 440 12.78 -4.98 -2.48
C GLU A 440 13.49 -5.95 -1.53
N PHE A 441 12.79 -7.00 -1.12
CA PHE A 441 13.32 -8.10 -0.32
C PHE A 441 13.09 -9.41 -1.06
N ASN A 442 14.05 -10.32 -0.96
CA ASN A 442 13.96 -11.66 -1.56
C ASN A 442 13.78 -12.71 -0.48
N ARG A 443 12.91 -13.68 -0.75
CA ARG A 443 12.68 -14.81 0.14
C ARG A 443 13.98 -15.57 0.39
N ARG A 444 14.28 -15.82 1.66
CA ARG A 444 15.33 -16.73 2.07
C ARG A 444 14.84 -18.17 1.90
N ARG A 445 15.58 -18.96 1.12
CA ARG A 445 15.38 -20.40 1.05
C ARG A 445 16.46 -21.07 1.89
N ASP A 446 16.09 -21.63 3.02
CA ASP A 446 16.98 -22.52 3.77
C ASP A 446 17.01 -23.87 3.03
N ASN A 447 17.91 -23.98 2.06
CA ASN A 447 18.15 -25.23 1.35
C ASN A 447 18.93 -26.19 2.27
N LYS A 448 18.24 -26.84 3.22
CA LYS A 448 18.82 -27.87 4.11
C LYS A 448 19.58 -28.98 3.37
N TYR A 449 19.31 -29.17 2.08
CA TYR A 449 19.97 -30.16 1.22
C TYR A 449 21.40 -29.77 0.81
N LEU A 450 21.73 -28.48 0.73
CA LEU A 450 23.10 -28.02 0.43
C LEU A 450 23.95 -27.96 1.71
N ASP A 451 23.33 -27.61 2.84
CA ASP A 451 24.02 -27.54 4.13
C ASP A 451 24.29 -28.92 4.78
N SER A 452 23.77 -30.01 4.21
CA SER A 452 24.06 -31.39 4.64
C SER A 452 25.17 -32.06 3.81
N MET A 453 25.76 -31.36 2.84
CA MET A 453 26.94 -31.83 2.09
C MET A 453 28.25 -31.14 2.48
N ILE A 454 28.28 -30.39 3.59
CA ILE A 454 29.51 -29.78 4.14
C ILE A 454 29.92 -30.50 5.42
#